data_AF-A0A820RAT9-F1
#
_entry.id   AF-A0A820RAT9-F1
#
_cell.length_a   1.000
_cell.length_b   1.000
_cell.length_c   1.000
_cell.angle_alpha   90.00
_cell.angle_beta   90.00
_cell.angle_gamma   90.00
#
_symmetry.space_group_name_H-M   'P 1'
#
loop_
_entity.id
_entity.type
_entity.pdbx_description
1 polymer ?
#
loop_
_entity_poly.entity_id
_entity_poly.type
_entity_poly.pdbx_seq_one_letter_code
_entity_poly.pdbx_strand_id
1 'polypeptide(L)'
;IEQYTEKQYRKNFLRYCFVGGEKFSKLSAEKSRKYLGIYPHEVYGLTETSGPVAISADYPPICGRFKPLNETIKFRITNDNWEDMSYNTSSEITIYSDTIMTGY
;
A
#
# COMPACT_ATOMS: atom_id res chain seq x y z
N ILE A 1 -34.13 15.36 23.75
CA ILE A 1 -33.34 15.24 22.50
C ILE A 1 -31.97 14.76 22.92
N GLU A 2 -31.73 13.47 22.72
CA GLU A 2 -30.70 12.67 23.38
C GLU A 2 -29.27 13.11 23.06
N GLN A 3 -28.45 13.10 24.11
CA GLN A 3 -27.01 13.26 24.07
C GLN A 3 -26.40 12.09 23.29
N TYR A 4 -25.74 12.39 22.16
CA TYR A 4 -24.86 11.46 21.48
C TYR A 4 -23.65 11.18 22.37
N THR A 5 -23.80 10.21 23.25
CA THR A 5 -22.70 9.68 24.07
C THR A 5 -21.69 9.01 23.14
N GLU A 6 -20.43 9.43 23.28
CA GLU A 6 -19.27 8.85 22.62
C GLU A 6 -19.35 7.32 22.73
N LYS A 7 -19.59 6.66 21.59
CA LYS A 7 -19.56 5.20 21.53
C LYS A 7 -18.21 4.74 22.02
N GLN A 8 -18.20 4.07 23.18
CA GLN A 8 -17.15 3.18 23.63
C GLN A 8 -16.77 2.28 22.47
N TYR A 9 -15.63 2.57 21.82
CA TYR A 9 -15.05 1.66 20.84
C TYR A 9 -14.68 0.38 21.60
N ARG A 10 -15.54 -0.64 21.47
CA ARG A 10 -15.27 -2.02 21.91
C ARG A 10 -13.86 -2.39 21.45
N LYS A 11 -13.09 -3.11 22.29
CA LYS A 11 -11.77 -3.68 21.97
C LYS A 11 -11.74 -4.09 20.49
N ASN A 12 -11.02 -3.31 19.69
CA ASN A 12 -11.02 -3.45 18.24
C ASN A 12 -10.33 -4.78 17.94
N PHE A 13 -11.09 -5.81 17.55
CA PHE A 13 -10.53 -7.10 17.11
C PHE A 13 -9.85 -6.99 15.73
N LEU A 14 -9.97 -5.83 15.08
CA LEU A 14 -9.32 -5.53 13.82
C LEU A 14 -7.80 -5.50 14.00
N ARG A 15 -7.13 -6.48 13.42
CA ARG A 15 -5.65 -6.61 13.50
C ARG A 15 -4.94 -5.88 12.37
N TYR A 16 -5.52 -5.91 11.18
CA TYR A 16 -4.93 -5.34 9.98
C TYR A 16 -5.99 -4.58 9.19
N CYS A 17 -5.60 -3.42 8.67
CA CYS A 17 -6.38 -2.64 7.73
C CYS A 17 -5.49 -2.42 6.51
N PHE A 18 -5.86 -2.99 5.37
CA PHE A 18 -5.15 -2.78 4.11
C PHE A 18 -5.91 -1.76 3.26
N VAL A 19 -5.18 -0.82 2.67
CA VAL A 19 -5.73 0.23 1.80
C VAL A 19 -4.94 0.27 0.50
N GLY A 20 -5.59 0.38 -0.65
CA GLY A 20 -4.90 0.36 -1.94
C GLY A 20 -5.79 0.86 -3.07
N GLY A 21 -5.30 0.71 -4.31
CA GLY A 21 -5.94 1.23 -5.52
C GLY A 21 -5.41 2.63 -5.88
N GLU A 22 -5.60 3.60 -4.98
CA GLU A 22 -5.08 4.96 -5.15
C GLU A 22 -4.11 5.35 -4.02
N LYS A 23 -3.36 6.43 -4.24
CA LYS A 23 -2.43 7.00 -3.26
C LYS A 23 -3.15 7.28 -1.94
N PHE A 24 -2.71 6.63 -0.86
CA PHE A 24 -3.30 6.85 0.45
C PHE A 24 -2.81 8.16 1.08
N SER A 25 -3.74 8.99 1.58
CA SER A 25 -3.40 10.30 2.11
C SER A 25 -2.80 10.22 3.51
N LYS A 26 -1.74 11.01 3.75
CA LYS A 26 -1.12 11.16 5.08
C LYS A 26 -2.14 11.62 6.14
N LEU A 27 -3.04 12.53 5.78
CA LEU A 27 -4.09 13.03 6.67
C LEU A 27 -5.07 11.91 7.07
N SER A 28 -5.46 11.04 6.14
CA SER A 28 -6.31 9.88 6.42
C SER A 28 -5.60 8.88 7.34
N ALA A 29 -4.30 8.65 7.14
CA ALA A 29 -3.49 7.81 8.02
C ALA A 29 -3.43 8.37 9.45
N GLU A 30 -3.20 9.68 9.59
CA GLU A 30 -3.19 10.37 10.89
C GLU A 30 -4.54 10.30 11.61
N LYS A 31 -5.64 10.54 10.88
CA LYS A 31 -7.01 10.42 11.43
C LYS A 31 -7.33 8.99 11.85
N SER A 32 -6.94 7.99 11.06
CA SER A 32 -7.16 6.58 11.38
C SER A 32 -6.46 6.18 12.68
N ARG A 33 -5.21 6.62 12.87
CA ARG A 33 -4.48 6.41 14.13
C ARG A 33 -5.15 7.13 15.30
N LYS A 34 -5.50 8.40 15.13
CA LYS A 34 -6.05 9.25 16.19
C LYS A 34 -7.43 8.79 16.67
N TYR A 35 -8.32 8.47 15.74
CA TYR A 35 -9.74 8.25 16.04
C TYR A 35 -10.12 6.77 16.13
N LEU A 36 -9.40 5.88 15.44
CA LEU A 36 -9.72 4.45 15.39
C LEU A 36 -8.64 3.57 16.07
N GLY A 37 -7.47 4.14 16.39
CA GLY A 37 -6.36 3.39 16.98
C GLY A 37 -5.73 2.37 16.02
N ILE A 38 -5.93 2.53 14.71
CA ILE A 38 -5.46 1.59 13.68
C ILE A 38 -4.32 2.19 12.85
N TYR A 39 -3.48 1.31 12.32
CA TYR A 39 -2.40 1.65 11.38
C TYR A 39 -2.72 1.03 10.02
N PRO A 40 -3.35 1.76 9.09
CA PRO A 40 -3.59 1.24 7.74
C PRO A 40 -2.27 0.97 7.02
N HIS A 41 -2.17 -0.21 6.42
CA HIS A 41 -1.06 -0.62 5.57
C HIS A 41 -1.44 -0.38 4.12
N GLU A 42 -0.69 0.48 3.45
CA GLU A 42 -0.86 0.72 2.02
C GLU A 42 -0.39 -0.51 1.25
N VAL A 43 -1.22 -0.98 0.31
CA VAL A 43 -0.93 -2.07 -0.60
C VAL A 43 -1.00 -1.56 -2.02
N TYR A 44 -0.06 -2.01 -2.85
CA TYR A 44 0.00 -1.68 -4.26
C TYR A 44 -0.10 -2.95 -5.09
N GLY A 45 -0.95 -2.90 -6.10
CA GLY A 45 -1.19 -3.97 -7.04
C GLY A 45 -2.03 -3.46 -8.19
N LEU A 46 -1.86 -4.10 -9.34
CA LEU A 46 -2.60 -3.85 -10.57
C LEU A 46 -3.48 -5.06 -10.85
N THR A 47 -4.51 -4.89 -11.68
CA THR A 47 -5.33 -6.03 -12.13
C THR A 47 -4.45 -7.10 -12.77
N GLU A 48 -3.51 -6.66 -13.61
CA GLU A 48 -2.53 -7.45 -14.37
C GLU A 48 -1.56 -8.23 -13.48
N THR A 49 -1.48 -7.90 -12.19
CA THR A 49 -0.64 -8.60 -11.21
C THR A 49 -1.38 -9.68 -10.42
N SER A 50 -2.68 -9.89 -10.70
CA SER A 50 -3.56 -10.85 -10.03
C SER A 50 -3.68 -10.68 -8.50
N GLY A 51 -3.42 -9.47 -8.00
CA GLY A 51 -3.50 -9.15 -6.57
C GLY A 51 -2.46 -8.11 -6.14
N PRO A 52 -2.36 -7.81 -4.83
CA PRO A 52 -1.30 -6.96 -4.32
C PRO A 52 0.08 -7.56 -4.57
N VAL A 53 1.05 -6.73 -4.93
CA VAL A 53 2.47 -7.11 -5.13
C VAL A 53 3.43 -6.37 -4.20
N ALA A 54 2.97 -5.29 -3.57
CA ALA A 54 3.73 -4.58 -2.56
C ALA A 54 2.87 -4.10 -1.39
N ILE A 55 3.52 -3.89 -0.25
CA ILE A 55 2.94 -3.36 0.99
C ILE A 55 3.84 -2.28 1.57
N SER A 56 3.31 -1.44 2.45
CA SER A 56 4.08 -0.47 3.23
C SER A 56 5.36 -1.09 3.81
N ALA A 57 6.49 -0.41 3.56
CA ALA A 57 7.80 -0.91 3.96
C ALA A 57 8.06 -0.82 5.47
N ASP A 58 7.50 0.22 6.12
CA ASP A 58 7.80 0.62 7.48
C ASP A 58 6.70 0.25 8.49
N TYR A 59 7.07 0.18 9.78
CA TYR A 59 6.12 0.17 10.90
C TYR A 59 6.52 1.23 11.96
N PRO A 60 5.68 2.25 12.23
CA PRO A 60 4.36 2.48 11.64
C PRO A 60 4.42 2.83 10.14
N PRO A 61 3.37 2.51 9.34
CA PRO A 61 3.37 2.74 7.90
C PRO A 61 3.57 4.21 7.51
N ILE A 62 4.47 4.44 6.54
CA ILE A 62 4.66 5.72 5.85
C ILE A 62 4.00 5.64 4.47
N CYS A 63 3.07 6.56 4.19
CA CYS A 63 2.35 6.61 2.91
C CYS A 63 3.32 6.76 1.73
N GLY A 64 3.11 5.98 0.67
CA GLY A 64 3.87 6.00 -0.57
C GLY A 64 5.21 5.26 -0.54
N ARG A 65 5.55 4.56 0.55
CA ARG A 65 6.77 3.75 0.64
C ARG A 65 6.44 2.27 0.65
N PHE A 66 6.84 1.56 -0.40
CA PHE A 66 6.47 0.17 -0.63
C PHE A 66 7.69 -0.75 -0.61
N LYS A 67 7.46 -1.99 -0.19
CA LYS A 67 8.38 -3.12 -0.38
C LYS A 67 7.64 -4.28 -1.08
N PRO A 68 8.34 -5.13 -1.85
CA PRO A 68 7.74 -6.35 -2.39
C PRO A 68 7.14 -7.22 -1.29
N LEU A 69 6.04 -7.94 -1.57
CA LEU A 69 5.43 -8.86 -0.60
C LEU A 69 6.31 -10.09 -0.31
N ASN A 70 7.11 -10.50 -1.28
CA ASN A 70 8.02 -11.64 -1.19
C ASN A 70 9.23 -11.41 -2.12
N GLU A 71 10.18 -12.34 -2.10
CA GLU A 71 11.42 -12.25 -2.89
C GLU A 71 11.24 -12.60 -4.38
N THR A 72 10.11 -13.22 -4.76
CA THR A 72 9.84 -13.59 -6.15
C THR A 72 9.32 -12.40 -6.96
N ILE A 73 8.73 -11.41 -6.29
CA ILE A 73 8.27 -10.16 -6.90
C ILE A 73 9.44 -9.18 -7.01
N LYS A 74 9.71 -8.72 -8.23
CA LYS A 74 10.74 -7.71 -8.52
C LYS A 74 10.11 -6.44 -9.06
N PHE A 75 10.49 -5.32 -8.45
CA PHE A 75 10.18 -3.99 -8.95
C PHE A 75 11.44 -3.37 -9.53
N ARG A 76 11.32 -2.78 -10.71
CA ARG A 76 12.37 -1.99 -11.36
C ARG A 76 11.78 -0.66 -11.79
N ILE A 77 12.58 0.40 -11.73
CA ILE A 77 12.25 1.68 -12.34
C ILE A 77 13.05 1.74 -13.64
N THR A 78 12.37 1.77 -14.78
CA THR A 78 13.01 1.60 -16.10
C THR A 78 12.63 2.72 -17.06
N ASN A 79 13.55 3.06 -17.97
CA ASN A 79 13.25 3.94 -19.11
C ASN A 79 12.55 3.19 -20.26
N ASP A 80 12.25 3.92 -21.35
CA ASP A 80 11.64 3.40 -22.59
C ASP A 80 12.48 2.30 -23.28
N ASN A 81 13.77 2.16 -22.92
CA ASN A 81 14.68 1.13 -23.42
C ASN A 81 14.80 -0.08 -22.47
N TRP A 82 14.00 -0.17 -21.41
CA TRP A 82 14.02 -1.23 -20.39
C TRP A 82 15.28 -1.27 -19.51
N GLU A 83 16.02 -0.18 -19.47
CA GLU A 83 17.24 -0.05 -18.66
C GLU A 83 16.90 0.48 -17.27
N ASP A 84 17.61 0.00 -16.25
CA ASP A 84 17.40 0.46 -14.87
C ASP A 84 17.80 1.92 -14.71
N MET A 85 16.92 2.67 -14.07
CA MET A 85 17.16 4.06 -13.71
C MET A 85 18.09 4.16 -12.50
N SER A 86 18.88 5.23 -12.45
CA SER A 86 19.70 5.55 -11.28
C SER A 86 18.85 5.90 -10.07
N TYR A 87 19.42 5.72 -8.88
CA TYR A 87 18.77 6.07 -7.61
C TYR A 87 18.28 7.52 -7.61
N ASN A 88 17.09 7.76 -7.05
CA ASN A 88 16.37 9.04 -7.03
C ASN A 88 15.93 9.60 -8.41
N THR A 89 15.95 8.80 -9.47
CA THR A 89 15.34 9.20 -10.75
C THR A 89 13.95 8.61 -10.90
N SER A 90 12.99 9.43 -11.33
CA SER A 90 11.61 9.01 -11.61
C SER A 90 11.47 8.50 -13.04
N SER A 91 10.82 7.35 -13.21
CA SER A 91 10.41 6.81 -14.51
C SER A 91 9.29 5.79 -14.32
N GLU A 92 9.05 4.92 -15.30
CA GLU A 92 8.02 3.89 -15.25
C GLU A 92 8.40 2.74 -14.30
N ILE A 93 7.39 2.19 -13.64
CA ILE A 93 7.54 1.01 -12.77
C ILE A 93 7.29 -0.25 -13.58
N THR A 94 8.26 -1.16 -13.60
CA THR A 94 8.14 -2.48 -14.22
C THR A 94 8.12 -3.56 -13.14
N ILE A 95 7.17 -4.49 -13.24
CA ILE A 95 6.89 -5.51 -12.22
C ILE A 95 7.09 -6.89 -12.84
N TYR A 96 7.85 -7.74 -12.15
CA TYR A 96 8.01 -9.16 -12.48
C TYR A 96 7.47 -9.98 -11.32
N SER A 97 6.53 -10.88 -11.59
CA SER A 97 5.92 -11.79 -10.61
C SER A 97 5.49 -13.07 -11.32
N ASP A 98 5.39 -14.17 -10.58
CA ASP A 98 4.74 -15.40 -11.05
C ASP A 98 3.22 -15.26 -11.18
N THR A 99 2.65 -14.21 -10.57
CA THR A 99 1.22 -13.88 -10.62
C THR A 99 0.81 -12.96 -11.77
N ILE A 100 1.75 -12.55 -12.64
CA ILE A 100 1.44 -11.70 -13.80
C ILE A 100 0.46 -12.42 -14.72
N MET A 101 -0.60 -11.73 -15.12
CA MET A 101 -1.60 -12.22 -16.08
C MET A 101 -0.95 -12.52 -17.43
N THR A 102 -1.47 -13.52 -18.15
CA THR A 102 -0.89 -14.00 -19.42
C THR A 102 -1.29 -13.18 -20.65
N GLY A 103 -2.13 -12.16 -20.51
CA GLY A 103 -2.64 -11.37 -21.63
C GLY A 103 -3.35 -10.10 -21.18
N TYR A 104 -3.76 -9.30 -22.18
CA TYR A 104 -4.71 -8.20 -22.03
C TYR A 104 -6.16 -8.70 -22.09
#